data_AF-A0AAF1JUB6-F1
#
_entry.id   AF-A0AAF1JUB6-F1
#
_cell.length_a   1.000
_cell.length_b   1.000
_cell.length_c   1.000
_cell.angle_alpha   90.00
_cell.angle_beta   90.00
_cell.angle_gamma   90.00
#
_symmetry.space_group_name_H-M   'P 1'
#
loop_
_entity.id
_entity.type
_entity.pdbx_description
1 polymer ?
#
loop_
_entity_poly.entity_id
_entity_poly.type
_entity_poly.pdbx_seq_one_letter_code
_entity_poly.pdbx_strand_id
1 'polypeptide(L)'
;MKDGMLAGIPIPEVQSTQEGLVVQAKAAGETLRFDASDNVDGTVDLNFFVVPKVAMQASETLGGLSRRYEVGHRGPEVISTGKGDRGGKSYGCWQMTSQPAGGTVTRFVMEDGFPFAGDFAGLPPGSDGFDAAWRAVAARDAAGFEREQHAYVLRTHYDVALKRIIASGIDAAARVRTLHEVLWSATVQHGAFGALGIFRAAGATDPRDDAALIRAIYAERGRRDDDGVLVHFSGNSKPVQESVAKRFVDECDDALELLAAEAKAPRPAVFAVPAPVEAHEGRSTTGSPGDESPSPQPVMRDVPAWFEIAFREVNQAQLPGPADNARIVEYFGWTSLGESPDSVAWCGAFVSFCLGNAGFLRKGTGSARAANWMDFGKPLEGPRKGCVVVLEPQAPGSSGHVAFWDHTDGERIFLLGGNQGGKVGVNAFALRDVRKFGYRWPLDA
;
A
#
# COMPACT_ATOMS: atom_id res chain seq x y z
N MET A 1 31.66 -10.60 -23.38
CA MET A 1 31.33 -9.21 -23.72
C MET A 1 31.42 -9.02 -25.23
N LYS A 2 30.29 -9.12 -25.93
CA LYS A 2 30.06 -8.48 -27.23
C LYS A 2 28.58 -8.09 -27.22
N ASP A 3 28.31 -6.83 -27.55
CA ASP A 3 26.98 -6.25 -27.88
C ASP A 3 26.10 -5.65 -26.76
N GLY A 4 26.69 -5.03 -25.72
CA GLY A 4 26.08 -3.86 -25.04
C GLY A 4 24.64 -3.98 -24.47
N MET A 5 24.09 -5.20 -24.36
CA MET A 5 22.71 -5.47 -23.94
C MET A 5 22.65 -6.65 -22.97
N LEU A 6 21.73 -6.57 -22.01
CA LEU A 6 21.35 -7.63 -21.07
C LEU A 6 19.85 -7.86 -21.21
N ALA A 7 19.42 -9.03 -21.70
CA ALA A 7 18.00 -9.39 -21.88
C ALA A 7 17.16 -8.34 -22.67
N GLY A 8 17.77 -7.66 -23.65
CA GLY A 8 17.12 -6.61 -24.44
C GLY A 8 17.10 -5.21 -23.79
N ILE A 9 17.75 -5.06 -22.63
CA ILE A 9 17.85 -3.80 -21.89
C ILE A 9 19.27 -3.22 -22.08
N PRO A 10 19.42 -1.93 -22.44
CA PRO A 10 20.72 -1.29 -22.57
C PRO A 10 21.43 -1.20 -21.20
N ILE A 11 22.75 -1.36 -21.21
CA ILE A 11 23.60 -1.23 -20.01
C ILE A 11 23.57 0.24 -19.52
N PRO A 12 23.31 0.50 -18.23
CA PRO A 12 23.28 1.86 -17.69
C PRO A 12 24.69 2.49 -17.61
N GLU A 13 24.77 3.80 -17.87
CA GLU A 13 26.01 4.60 -17.85
C GLU A 13 26.13 5.36 -16.52
N VAL A 14 27.17 5.08 -15.73
CA VAL A 14 27.33 5.62 -14.36
C VAL A 14 28.21 6.88 -14.39
N GLN A 15 27.75 7.98 -13.79
CA GLN A 15 28.51 9.23 -13.64
C GLN A 15 28.62 9.62 -12.16
N SER A 16 29.79 10.09 -11.71
CA SER A 16 30.02 10.63 -10.36
C SER A 16 29.87 12.16 -10.35
N THR A 17 29.23 12.72 -9.33
CA THR A 17 29.04 14.18 -9.14
C THR A 17 29.61 14.66 -7.80
N GLN A 18 29.96 15.94 -7.69
CA GLN A 18 30.57 16.55 -6.49
C GLN A 18 29.66 16.63 -5.26
N GLU A 19 28.35 16.43 -5.38
CA GLU A 19 27.36 16.60 -4.28
C GLU A 19 26.96 15.29 -3.57
N GLY A 20 27.60 14.16 -3.90
CA GLY A 20 27.22 12.83 -3.41
C GLY A 20 27.22 11.79 -4.52
N LEU A 21 27.08 10.51 -4.15
CA LEU A 21 27.12 9.41 -5.11
C LEU A 21 25.75 9.24 -5.76
N VAL A 22 25.46 10.01 -6.82
CA VAL A 22 24.21 9.89 -7.58
C VAL A 22 24.42 8.95 -8.77
N VAL A 23 23.71 7.82 -8.80
CA VAL A 23 23.75 6.85 -9.91
C VAL A 23 22.65 7.19 -10.90
N GLN A 24 23.00 7.31 -12.18
CA GLN A 24 22.03 7.50 -13.27
C GLN A 24 21.95 6.23 -14.12
N ALA A 25 20.75 5.80 -14.47
CA ALA A 25 20.51 4.67 -15.37
C ALA A 25 19.50 5.06 -16.44
N LYS A 26 19.69 4.60 -17.68
CA LYS A 26 18.71 4.77 -18.75
C LYS A 26 17.97 3.45 -19.02
N ALA A 27 16.66 3.46 -18.89
CA ALA A 27 15.79 2.33 -19.21
C ALA A 27 14.58 2.84 -20.00
N ALA A 28 14.22 2.14 -21.10
CA ALA A 28 13.05 2.46 -21.92
C ALA A 28 12.91 3.94 -22.38
N GLY A 29 14.03 4.67 -22.54
CA GLY A 29 14.03 6.08 -22.95
C GLY A 29 13.96 7.10 -21.80
N GLU A 30 13.81 6.64 -20.56
CA GLU A 30 13.80 7.50 -19.36
C GLU A 30 15.14 7.44 -18.62
N THR A 31 15.52 8.57 -18.00
CA THR A 31 16.72 8.65 -17.14
C THR A 31 16.29 8.59 -15.69
N LEU A 32 16.65 7.50 -15.01
CA LEU A 32 16.38 7.29 -13.60
C LEU A 32 17.60 7.76 -12.79
N ARG A 33 17.37 8.62 -11.78
CA ARG A 33 18.39 9.12 -10.86
C ARG A 33 18.19 8.49 -9.48
N PHE A 34 19.28 8.00 -8.89
CA PHE A 34 19.28 7.39 -7.57
C PHE A 34 20.32 8.07 -6.69
N ASP A 35 19.93 8.48 -5.49
CA ASP A 35 20.86 8.94 -4.46
C ASP A 35 21.38 7.73 -3.70
N ALA A 36 22.69 7.49 -3.77
CA ALA A 36 23.37 6.40 -3.06
C ALA A 36 24.18 6.93 -1.87
N SER A 37 23.82 8.09 -1.33
CA SER A 37 24.42 8.70 -0.13
C SER A 37 24.40 7.80 1.11
N ASP A 38 23.47 6.82 1.17
CA ASP A 38 23.28 5.93 2.31
C ASP A 38 24.24 4.72 2.31
N ASN A 39 25.11 4.60 1.30
CA ASN A 39 26.00 3.45 1.17
C ASN A 39 27.30 3.63 1.96
N VAL A 40 27.40 2.90 3.07
CA VAL A 40 28.41 3.10 4.12
C VAL A 40 29.82 2.57 3.73
N ASP A 41 29.94 1.80 2.64
CA ASP A 41 31.21 1.18 2.21
C ASP A 41 31.78 1.72 0.88
N GLY A 42 31.13 2.71 0.28
CA GLY A 42 31.58 3.31 -0.98
C GLY A 42 31.41 2.42 -2.23
N THR A 43 30.64 1.32 -2.15
CA THR A 43 30.36 0.44 -3.31
C THR A 43 28.87 0.32 -3.60
N VAL A 44 28.40 0.76 -4.78
CA VAL A 44 27.01 0.54 -5.22
C VAL A 44 26.94 -0.73 -6.07
N ASP A 45 26.29 -1.77 -5.53
CA ASP A 45 25.94 -2.95 -6.30
C ASP A 45 24.67 -2.67 -7.12
N LEU A 46 24.85 -2.47 -8.44
CA LEU A 46 23.74 -2.21 -9.37
C LEU A 46 22.75 -3.38 -9.46
N ASN A 47 23.16 -4.61 -9.15
CA ASN A 47 22.24 -5.76 -9.07
C ASN A 47 21.33 -5.70 -7.83
N PHE A 48 21.71 -4.93 -6.83
CA PHE A 48 21.04 -4.82 -5.54
C PHE A 48 20.08 -3.62 -5.49
N PHE A 49 20.46 -2.50 -6.13
CA PHE A 49 19.68 -1.26 -6.08
C PHE A 49 18.93 -0.90 -7.38
N VAL A 50 19.42 -1.34 -8.54
CA VAL A 50 18.89 -0.91 -9.85
C VAL A 50 18.14 -2.04 -10.56
N VAL A 51 18.69 -3.25 -10.58
CA VAL A 51 18.09 -4.40 -11.30
C VAL A 51 16.71 -4.82 -10.75
N PRO A 52 16.45 -4.90 -9.43
CA PRO A 52 15.12 -5.25 -8.92
C PRO A 52 14.09 -4.18 -9.25
N LYS A 53 14.49 -2.91 -9.26
CA LYS A 53 13.62 -1.76 -9.52
C LYS A 53 13.28 -1.62 -11.01
N VAL A 54 14.24 -1.90 -11.89
CA VAL A 54 14.05 -1.99 -13.35
C VAL A 54 13.26 -3.25 -13.73
N ALA A 55 13.49 -4.39 -13.06
CA ALA A 55 12.71 -5.62 -13.26
C ALA A 55 11.27 -5.53 -12.71
N MET A 56 11.06 -4.78 -11.62
CA MET A 56 9.73 -4.44 -11.09
C MET A 56 8.96 -3.50 -12.01
N GLN A 57 9.63 -2.62 -12.77
CA GLN A 57 8.97 -1.76 -13.75
C GLN A 57 8.69 -2.45 -15.10
N ALA A 58 9.32 -3.60 -15.36
CA ALA A 58 8.97 -4.51 -16.46
C ALA A 58 7.77 -5.43 -16.10
N SER A 59 6.83 -4.94 -15.29
CA SER A 59 5.77 -5.69 -14.59
C SER A 59 4.72 -6.35 -15.50
N GLU A 60 5.06 -7.46 -16.13
CA GLU A 60 4.06 -8.38 -16.67
C GLU A 60 3.97 -9.72 -15.89
N THR A 61 4.83 -9.94 -14.88
CA THR A 61 5.04 -11.31 -14.33
C THR A 61 5.07 -11.47 -12.80
N LEU A 62 4.79 -10.44 -11.98
CA LEU A 62 4.77 -10.58 -10.51
C LEU A 62 3.54 -11.34 -10.01
N GLY A 63 3.71 -12.30 -9.10
CA GLY A 63 2.61 -13.10 -8.56
C GLY A 63 2.37 -14.42 -9.31
N GLY A 64 3.26 -14.79 -10.22
CA GLY A 64 3.21 -16.09 -10.92
C GLY A 64 3.27 -17.29 -9.97
N LEU A 65 4.04 -17.20 -8.88
CA LEU A 65 4.16 -18.24 -7.86
C LEU A 65 2.80 -18.56 -7.23
N SER A 66 2.11 -17.52 -6.75
CA SER A 66 0.88 -17.69 -5.99
C SER A 66 -0.37 -17.77 -6.88
N ARG A 67 -0.28 -17.37 -8.15
CA ARG A 67 -1.38 -17.41 -9.13
C ARG A 67 -2.05 -18.79 -9.16
N ARG A 68 -1.28 -19.87 -9.17
CA ARG A 68 -1.82 -21.25 -9.19
C ARG A 68 -2.71 -21.58 -7.97
N TYR A 69 -2.53 -20.86 -6.87
CA TYR A 69 -3.30 -21.03 -5.62
C TYR A 69 -4.39 -19.97 -5.41
N GLU A 70 -4.20 -18.77 -5.96
CA GLU A 70 -5.07 -17.61 -5.75
C GLU A 70 -6.24 -17.53 -6.72
N VAL A 71 -6.01 -17.78 -8.01
CA VAL A 71 -7.06 -17.71 -9.02
C VAL A 71 -7.68 -19.07 -9.29
N GLY A 72 -6.95 -20.19 -9.16
CA GLY A 72 -7.38 -21.38 -9.91
C GLY A 72 -7.63 -21.01 -11.38
N HIS A 73 -8.58 -21.65 -12.06
CA HIS A 73 -8.98 -21.25 -13.43
C HIS A 73 -9.77 -19.93 -13.51
N ARG A 74 -9.79 -19.07 -12.47
CA ARG A 74 -10.59 -17.84 -12.47
C ARG A 74 -9.91 -16.76 -13.32
N GLY A 75 -10.56 -16.38 -14.41
CA GLY A 75 -10.15 -15.27 -15.26
C GLY A 75 -10.64 -13.90 -14.78
N PRO A 76 -10.23 -12.82 -15.45
CA PRO A 76 -10.58 -11.44 -15.11
C PRO A 76 -12.10 -11.18 -15.14
N GLU A 77 -12.89 -12.04 -15.79
CA GLU A 77 -14.35 -11.99 -15.92
C GLU A 77 -15.12 -12.54 -14.71
N VAL A 78 -14.45 -13.25 -13.78
CA VAL A 78 -15.15 -14.01 -12.73
C VAL A 78 -15.89 -13.09 -11.75
N ILE A 79 -17.14 -13.46 -11.44
CA ILE A 79 -17.99 -12.78 -10.47
C ILE A 79 -18.56 -13.82 -9.50
N SER A 80 -18.40 -13.62 -8.20
CA SER A 80 -19.02 -14.47 -7.18
C SER A 80 -20.51 -14.16 -7.03
N THR A 81 -21.28 -15.13 -6.53
CA THR A 81 -22.74 -14.96 -6.37
C THR A 81 -23.11 -14.02 -5.21
N GLY A 82 -22.19 -13.77 -4.27
CA GLY A 82 -22.41 -12.93 -3.08
C GLY A 82 -23.49 -13.43 -2.13
N LYS A 83 -23.99 -14.68 -2.30
CA LYS A 83 -25.15 -15.19 -1.56
C LYS A 83 -24.75 -15.65 -0.16
N GLY A 84 -25.05 -14.81 0.84
CA GLY A 84 -24.77 -15.09 2.27
C GLY A 84 -23.54 -14.36 2.82
N ASP A 85 -22.77 -13.70 1.96
CA ASP A 85 -21.62 -12.90 2.37
C ASP A 85 -22.04 -11.47 2.66
N ARG A 86 -21.60 -10.95 3.82
CA ARG A 86 -21.75 -9.52 4.11
C ARG A 86 -21.16 -8.66 2.99
N GLY A 87 -20.14 -9.18 2.29
CA GLY A 87 -19.30 -8.61 1.21
C GLY A 87 -19.98 -8.09 -0.05
N GLY A 88 -21.23 -8.48 -0.32
CA GLY A 88 -21.77 -8.39 -1.68
C GLY A 88 -21.04 -9.35 -2.64
N LYS A 89 -21.12 -9.08 -3.95
CA LYS A 89 -20.42 -9.86 -4.98
C LYS A 89 -18.92 -9.54 -4.98
N SER A 90 -18.11 -10.46 -5.47
CA SER A 90 -16.66 -10.29 -5.64
C SER A 90 -16.27 -10.46 -7.11
N TYR A 91 -15.33 -9.65 -7.59
CA TYR A 91 -15.03 -9.48 -9.01
C TYR A 91 -13.56 -9.74 -9.33
N GLY A 92 -13.33 -10.36 -10.50
CA GLY A 92 -12.01 -10.51 -11.10
C GLY A 92 -11.10 -11.53 -10.45
N CYS A 93 -9.85 -11.55 -10.92
CA CYS A 93 -8.81 -12.50 -10.54
C CYS A 93 -8.55 -12.48 -9.02
N TRP A 94 -8.60 -11.29 -8.40
CA TRP A 94 -8.35 -11.09 -6.97
C TRP A 94 -9.62 -10.84 -6.13
N GLN A 95 -10.80 -11.17 -6.68
CA GLN A 95 -12.08 -11.19 -5.95
C GLN A 95 -12.38 -9.90 -5.16
N MET A 96 -12.25 -8.76 -5.84
CA MET A 96 -12.54 -7.44 -5.28
C MET A 96 -14.03 -7.29 -4.93
N THR A 97 -14.35 -6.89 -3.71
CA THR A 97 -15.70 -6.93 -3.15
C THR A 97 -16.54 -5.71 -3.53
N SER A 98 -17.86 -5.86 -3.52
CA SER A 98 -18.83 -4.85 -3.93
C SER A 98 -19.57 -4.12 -2.83
N GLN A 99 -19.41 -4.51 -1.55
CA GLN A 99 -20.10 -4.03 -0.32
C GLN A 99 -20.86 -2.70 -0.47
N PRO A 100 -22.12 -2.57 0.03
CA PRO A 100 -23.21 -1.76 -0.52
C PRO A 100 -22.95 -0.23 -0.48
N ALA A 101 -22.02 0.20 -1.34
CA ALA A 101 -21.23 1.44 -1.41
C ALA A 101 -19.78 1.30 -0.88
N GLY A 102 -18.80 1.50 -1.76
CA GLY A 102 -17.38 1.68 -1.42
C GLY A 102 -16.53 0.40 -1.34
N GLY A 103 -17.02 -0.75 -1.84
CA GLY A 103 -16.24 -1.98 -1.98
C GLY A 103 -14.97 -1.81 -2.84
N THR A 104 -13.99 -2.71 -2.72
CA THR A 104 -12.70 -2.59 -3.45
C THR A 104 -12.85 -2.55 -4.96
N VAL A 105 -13.90 -3.18 -5.51
CA VAL A 105 -14.17 -3.10 -6.96
C VAL A 105 -14.58 -1.70 -7.40
N THR A 106 -15.27 -0.94 -6.53
CA THR A 106 -15.66 0.46 -6.78
C THR A 106 -14.42 1.32 -6.98
N ARG A 107 -13.41 1.10 -6.13
CA ARG A 107 -12.17 1.88 -6.12
C ARG A 107 -11.35 1.58 -7.35
N PHE A 108 -11.23 0.30 -7.68
CA PHE A 108 -10.54 -0.17 -8.87
C PHE A 108 -11.08 0.47 -10.16
N VAL A 109 -12.40 0.47 -10.37
CA VAL A 109 -12.99 1.06 -11.60
C VAL A 109 -12.98 2.59 -11.62
N MET A 110 -12.68 3.21 -10.48
CA MET A 110 -12.56 4.67 -10.32
C MET A 110 -11.10 5.14 -10.28
N GLU A 111 -10.11 4.25 -10.48
CA GLU A 111 -8.71 4.65 -10.53
C GLU A 111 -8.46 5.65 -11.67
N ASP A 112 -7.69 6.69 -11.37
CA ASP A 112 -7.27 7.66 -12.38
C ASP A 112 -6.51 6.95 -13.50
N GLY A 113 -6.93 7.18 -14.74
CA GLY A 113 -6.33 6.54 -15.91
C GLY A 113 -6.78 5.10 -16.17
N PHE A 114 -7.74 4.57 -15.41
CA PHE A 114 -8.31 3.24 -15.68
C PHE A 114 -8.98 3.22 -17.09
N PRO A 115 -8.46 2.44 -18.06
CA PRO A 115 -8.87 2.54 -19.45
C PRO A 115 -10.35 2.22 -19.71
N PHE A 116 -10.99 1.47 -18.80
CA PHE A 116 -12.37 1.01 -18.93
C PHE A 116 -13.34 1.76 -18.04
N ALA A 117 -12.94 2.88 -17.41
CA ALA A 117 -13.78 3.63 -16.47
C ALA A 117 -15.14 4.04 -17.08
N GLY A 118 -15.17 4.39 -18.37
CA GLY A 118 -16.38 4.75 -19.09
C GLY A 118 -17.42 3.63 -19.18
N ASP A 119 -17.00 2.36 -19.22
CA ASP A 119 -17.91 1.21 -19.25
C ASP A 119 -18.67 1.01 -17.93
N PHE A 120 -18.15 1.56 -16.83
CA PHE A 120 -18.73 1.43 -15.49
C PHE A 120 -19.45 2.70 -15.01
N ALA A 121 -19.45 3.77 -15.80
CA ALA A 121 -20.00 5.05 -15.41
C ALA A 121 -21.50 4.96 -15.06
N GLY A 122 -21.85 5.38 -13.84
CA GLY A 122 -23.23 5.36 -13.34
C GLY A 122 -23.79 3.96 -13.02
N LEU A 123 -22.99 2.89 -13.13
CA LEU A 123 -23.39 1.53 -12.79
C LEU A 123 -23.01 1.22 -11.33
N PRO A 124 -23.96 0.93 -10.44
CA PRO A 124 -23.64 0.58 -9.06
C PRO A 124 -22.92 -0.77 -8.98
N PRO A 125 -21.75 -0.89 -8.31
CA PRO A 125 -21.10 -2.17 -8.05
C PRO A 125 -22.02 -3.18 -7.37
N GLY A 126 -22.02 -4.44 -7.84
CA GLY A 126 -22.95 -5.48 -7.39
C GLY A 126 -24.25 -5.57 -8.20
N SER A 127 -24.59 -4.54 -8.98
CA SER A 127 -25.81 -4.53 -9.82
C SER A 127 -25.65 -5.39 -11.07
N ASP A 128 -26.78 -5.81 -11.65
CA ASP A 128 -26.78 -6.60 -12.89
C ASP A 128 -26.19 -5.82 -14.08
N GLY A 129 -26.37 -4.50 -14.11
CA GLY A 129 -25.74 -3.63 -15.11
C GLY A 129 -24.23 -3.61 -14.97
N PHE A 130 -23.71 -3.49 -13.75
CA PHE A 130 -22.28 -3.54 -13.48
C PHE A 130 -21.68 -4.92 -13.80
N ASP A 131 -22.38 -6.01 -13.48
CA ASP A 131 -21.98 -7.38 -13.83
C ASP A 131 -21.87 -7.59 -15.34
N ALA A 132 -22.83 -7.04 -16.10
CA ALA A 132 -22.83 -7.11 -17.56
C ALA A 132 -21.65 -6.34 -18.15
N ALA A 133 -21.41 -5.11 -17.66
CA ALA A 133 -20.26 -4.29 -18.07
C ALA A 133 -18.93 -4.99 -17.75
N TRP A 134 -18.80 -5.57 -16.56
CA TRP A 134 -17.60 -6.30 -16.14
C TRP A 134 -17.25 -7.45 -17.09
N ARG A 135 -18.25 -8.28 -17.44
CA ARG A 135 -18.06 -9.38 -18.39
C ARG A 135 -17.81 -8.87 -19.82
N ALA A 136 -18.43 -7.77 -20.21
CA ALA A 136 -18.23 -7.17 -21.53
C ALA A 136 -16.80 -6.63 -21.71
N VAL A 137 -16.25 -5.96 -20.69
CA VAL A 137 -14.85 -5.50 -20.69
C VAL A 137 -13.90 -6.69 -20.77
N ALA A 138 -14.11 -7.72 -19.95
CA ALA A 138 -13.29 -8.93 -19.98
C ALA A 138 -13.36 -9.67 -21.33
N ALA A 139 -14.53 -9.70 -21.97
CA ALA A 139 -14.67 -10.30 -23.30
C ALA A 139 -14.00 -9.46 -24.41
N ARG A 140 -13.95 -8.13 -24.25
CA ARG A 140 -13.35 -7.20 -25.21
C ARG A 140 -11.83 -7.19 -25.14
N ASP A 141 -11.26 -7.18 -23.94
CA ASP A 141 -9.82 -7.18 -23.71
C ASP A 141 -9.47 -7.88 -22.38
N ALA A 142 -9.50 -9.21 -22.38
CA ALA A 142 -9.19 -10.00 -21.19
C ALA A 142 -7.76 -9.71 -20.67
N ALA A 143 -6.78 -9.59 -21.56
CA ALA A 143 -5.39 -9.39 -21.18
C ALA A 143 -5.17 -7.98 -20.59
N GLY A 144 -5.72 -6.94 -21.22
CA GLY A 144 -5.67 -5.59 -20.68
C GLY A 144 -6.44 -5.46 -19.38
N PHE A 145 -7.60 -6.08 -19.27
CA PHE A 145 -8.37 -6.02 -18.03
C PHE A 145 -7.68 -6.76 -16.88
N GLU A 146 -7.06 -7.91 -17.14
CA GLU A 146 -6.23 -8.59 -16.15
C GLU A 146 -5.01 -7.76 -15.74
N ARG A 147 -4.33 -7.11 -16.71
CA ARG A 147 -3.20 -6.20 -16.41
C ARG A 147 -3.61 -5.06 -15.48
N GLU A 148 -4.76 -4.44 -15.69
CA GLU A 148 -5.24 -3.37 -14.82
C GLU A 148 -5.59 -3.86 -13.41
N GLN A 149 -6.27 -5.02 -13.31
CA GLN A 149 -6.55 -5.65 -12.02
C GLN A 149 -5.25 -5.98 -11.25
N HIS A 150 -4.26 -6.49 -11.97
CA HIS A 150 -2.94 -6.80 -11.43
C HIS A 150 -2.22 -5.54 -10.94
N ALA A 151 -2.16 -4.50 -11.77
CA ALA A 151 -1.52 -3.23 -11.44
C ALA A 151 -2.15 -2.57 -10.22
N TYR A 152 -3.48 -2.67 -10.07
CA TYR A 152 -4.18 -2.19 -8.89
C TYR A 152 -3.76 -2.93 -7.62
N VAL A 153 -3.70 -4.27 -7.64
CA VAL A 153 -3.24 -5.08 -6.50
C VAL A 153 -1.78 -4.78 -6.17
N LEU A 154 -0.93 -4.63 -7.19
CA LEU A 154 0.47 -4.26 -7.04
C LEU A 154 0.62 -2.94 -6.25
N ARG A 155 -0.07 -1.89 -6.67
CA ARG A 155 0.01 -0.58 -6.00
C ARG A 155 -0.58 -0.58 -4.60
N THR A 156 -1.73 -1.23 -4.41
CA THR A 156 -2.52 -1.09 -3.18
C THR A 156 -2.12 -2.05 -2.07
N HIS A 157 -1.48 -3.18 -2.41
CA HIS A 157 -1.09 -4.22 -1.46
C HIS A 157 0.42 -4.42 -1.44
N TYR A 158 1.00 -4.73 -2.60
CA TYR A 158 2.39 -5.13 -2.71
C TYR A 158 3.37 -3.99 -2.40
N ASP A 159 3.25 -2.86 -3.10
CA ASP A 159 4.14 -1.70 -2.92
C ASP A 159 4.09 -1.14 -1.49
N VAL A 160 2.92 -1.21 -0.87
CA VAL A 160 2.69 -0.77 0.51
C VAL A 160 3.45 -1.65 1.49
N ALA A 161 3.38 -2.97 1.33
CA ALA A 161 4.11 -3.89 2.18
C ALA A 161 5.62 -3.78 1.96
N LEU A 162 6.05 -3.73 0.70
CA LEU A 162 7.45 -3.62 0.32
C LEU A 162 8.11 -2.39 0.97
N LYS A 163 7.51 -1.20 0.82
CA LYS A 163 8.02 0.04 1.45
C LYS A 163 8.18 -0.09 2.96
N ARG A 164 7.25 -0.76 3.64
CA ARG A 164 7.26 -0.92 5.10
C ARG A 164 8.22 -2.00 5.58
N ILE A 165 8.43 -3.06 4.80
CA ILE A 165 9.39 -4.12 5.07
C ILE A 165 10.81 -3.55 4.96
N ILE A 166 11.09 -2.79 3.89
CA ILE A 166 12.35 -2.02 3.73
C ILE A 166 12.58 -1.11 4.93
N ALA A 167 11.59 -0.30 5.28
CA ALA A 167 11.69 0.62 6.42
C ALA A 167 11.86 -0.10 7.78
N SER A 168 11.58 -1.41 7.87
CA SER A 168 11.81 -2.20 9.08
C SER A 168 13.19 -2.84 9.16
N GLY A 169 14.09 -2.55 8.21
CA GLY A 169 15.44 -3.11 8.16
C GLY A 169 15.50 -4.56 7.69
N ILE A 170 14.36 -5.11 7.25
CA ILE A 170 14.32 -6.40 6.57
C ILE A 170 14.56 -6.12 5.10
N ASP A 171 15.77 -6.41 4.63
CA ASP A 171 16.19 -6.13 3.26
C ASP A 171 15.61 -7.14 2.24
N ALA A 172 14.35 -7.54 2.40
CA ALA A 172 13.68 -8.48 1.51
C ALA A 172 13.45 -7.89 0.11
N ALA A 173 13.56 -6.57 -0.05
CA ALA A 173 13.34 -5.86 -1.31
C ALA A 173 14.57 -5.78 -2.21
N ALA A 174 15.76 -6.13 -1.69
CA ALA A 174 17.02 -6.00 -2.42
C ALA A 174 17.69 -7.34 -2.76
N ARG A 175 17.06 -8.48 -2.44
CA ARG A 175 17.74 -9.79 -2.44
C ARG A 175 17.52 -10.62 -3.70
N VAL A 176 16.34 -11.21 -3.89
CA VAL A 176 16.06 -12.15 -5.00
C VAL A 176 14.63 -12.03 -5.50
N ARG A 177 14.40 -12.21 -6.79
CA ARG A 177 13.07 -12.12 -7.43
C ARG A 177 12.05 -13.03 -6.76
N THR A 178 12.50 -14.18 -6.29
CA THR A 178 11.70 -15.14 -5.53
C THR A 178 11.11 -14.53 -4.25
N LEU A 179 11.83 -13.69 -3.50
CA LEU A 179 11.27 -13.04 -2.30
C LEU A 179 10.18 -12.03 -2.64
N HIS A 180 10.25 -11.40 -3.82
CA HIS A 180 9.17 -10.54 -4.31
C HIS A 180 7.90 -11.38 -4.64
N GLU A 181 8.04 -12.60 -5.16
CA GLU A 181 6.91 -13.54 -5.33
C GLU A 181 6.30 -13.97 -4.00
N VAL A 182 7.13 -14.32 -3.02
CA VAL A 182 6.69 -14.70 -1.68
C VAL A 182 5.99 -13.54 -0.98
N LEU A 183 6.51 -12.32 -1.13
CA LEU A 183 5.88 -11.11 -0.61
C LEU A 183 4.54 -10.84 -1.30
N TRP A 184 4.46 -10.97 -2.63
CA TRP A 184 3.21 -10.85 -3.36
C TRP A 184 2.15 -11.81 -2.81
N SER A 185 2.48 -13.11 -2.72
CA SER A 185 1.62 -14.14 -2.15
C SER A 185 1.11 -13.77 -0.75
N ALA A 186 2.03 -13.32 0.11
CA ALA A 186 1.68 -12.94 1.47
C ALA A 186 0.74 -11.72 1.47
N THR A 187 0.98 -10.73 0.60
CA THR A 187 0.15 -9.52 0.53
C THR A 187 -1.26 -9.79 0.02
N VAL A 188 -1.44 -10.70 -0.94
CA VAL A 188 -2.77 -11.08 -1.44
C VAL A 188 -3.53 -11.86 -0.38
N GLN A 189 -2.86 -12.78 0.33
CA GLN A 189 -3.52 -13.65 1.29
C GLN A 189 -3.82 -12.98 2.65
N HIS A 190 -2.91 -12.13 3.13
CA HIS A 190 -2.95 -11.55 4.47
C HIS A 190 -3.08 -10.02 4.48
N GLY A 191 -3.16 -9.38 3.30
CA GLY A 191 -3.05 -7.94 3.16
C GLY A 191 -1.63 -7.42 3.41
N ALA A 192 -1.40 -6.15 3.10
CA ALA A 192 -0.06 -5.54 3.23
C ALA A 192 0.51 -5.59 4.66
N PHE A 193 -0.33 -5.37 5.68
CA PHE A 193 0.09 -5.35 7.08
C PHE A 193 0.25 -6.75 7.69
N GLY A 194 -0.61 -7.69 7.30
CA GLY A 194 -0.44 -9.10 7.69
C GLY A 194 0.87 -9.65 7.14
N ALA A 195 1.18 -9.36 5.86
CA ALA A 195 2.47 -9.69 5.25
C ALA A 195 3.65 -9.06 6.01
N LEU A 196 3.57 -7.76 6.37
CA LEU A 196 4.59 -7.12 7.19
C LEU A 196 4.78 -7.82 8.54
N GLY A 197 3.69 -8.17 9.23
CA GLY A 197 3.74 -8.90 10.50
C GLY A 197 4.42 -10.27 10.36
N ILE A 198 4.07 -11.02 9.32
CA ILE A 198 4.67 -12.31 9.00
C ILE A 198 6.17 -12.17 8.73
N PHE A 199 6.57 -11.21 7.89
CA PHE A 199 7.99 -11.00 7.57
C PHE A 199 8.80 -10.60 8.81
N ARG A 200 8.23 -9.80 9.71
CA ARG A 200 8.86 -9.45 10.99
C ARG A 200 8.99 -10.64 11.93
N ALA A 201 7.94 -11.46 12.03
CA ALA A 201 7.92 -12.64 12.90
C ALA A 201 8.84 -13.77 12.38
N ALA A 202 8.98 -13.90 11.06
CA ALA A 202 9.98 -14.78 10.44
C ALA A 202 11.43 -14.41 10.84
N GLY A 203 11.63 -13.16 11.27
CA GLY A 203 12.90 -12.65 11.78
C GLY A 203 13.90 -12.32 10.67
N ALA A 204 14.83 -11.41 10.99
CA ALA A 204 16.04 -11.25 10.21
C ALA A 204 16.94 -12.48 10.44
N THR A 205 16.67 -13.56 9.70
CA THR A 205 17.68 -14.60 9.47
C THR A 205 18.89 -13.97 8.81
N ASP A 206 20.03 -14.67 8.83
CA ASP A 206 21.26 -14.24 8.15
C ASP A 206 20.91 -13.48 6.85
N PRO A 207 21.34 -12.22 6.70
CA PRO A 207 21.04 -11.40 5.55
C PRO A 207 21.53 -11.99 4.21
N ARG A 208 22.09 -13.21 4.21
CA ARG A 208 22.58 -13.96 3.05
C ARG A 208 21.87 -15.29 2.79
N ASP A 209 20.98 -15.78 3.66
CA ASP A 209 20.26 -17.06 3.45
C ASP A 209 18.77 -16.86 3.07
N ASP A 210 18.52 -16.68 1.78
CA ASP A 210 17.16 -16.49 1.24
C ASP A 210 16.28 -17.74 1.44
N ALA A 211 16.87 -18.93 1.37
CA ALA A 211 16.12 -20.18 1.54
C ALA A 211 15.63 -20.34 2.98
N ALA A 212 16.45 -19.96 3.96
CA ALA A 212 16.03 -19.94 5.37
C ALA A 212 14.92 -18.90 5.60
N LEU A 213 15.03 -17.70 5.01
CA LEU A 213 14.00 -16.67 5.14
C LEU A 213 12.66 -17.12 4.54
N ILE A 214 12.67 -17.71 3.33
CA ILE A 214 11.47 -18.26 2.69
C ILE A 214 10.80 -19.29 3.61
N ARG A 215 11.56 -20.25 4.14
CA ARG A 215 11.03 -21.27 5.06
C ARG A 215 10.43 -20.64 6.31
N ALA A 216 11.10 -19.65 6.90
CA ALA A 216 10.61 -18.95 8.09
C ALA A 216 9.30 -18.20 7.81
N ILE A 217 9.17 -17.55 6.65
CA ILE A 217 7.93 -16.87 6.23
C ILE A 217 6.78 -17.87 6.12
N TYR A 218 6.96 -19.00 5.42
CA TYR A 218 5.88 -19.99 5.28
C TYR A 218 5.59 -20.74 6.58
N ALA A 219 6.60 -20.95 7.44
CA ALA A 219 6.39 -21.49 8.78
C ALA A 219 5.52 -20.55 9.64
N GLU A 220 5.75 -19.23 9.59
CA GLU A 220 4.92 -18.27 10.31
C GLU A 220 3.49 -18.22 9.73
N ARG A 221 3.34 -18.25 8.40
CA ARG A 221 2.01 -18.32 7.74
C ARG A 221 1.25 -19.58 8.17
N GLY A 222 1.96 -20.70 8.28
CA GLY A 222 1.47 -22.00 8.71
C GLY A 222 1.39 -22.22 10.22
N ARG A 223 1.71 -21.21 11.04
CA ARG A 223 1.87 -21.37 12.48
C ARG A 223 0.55 -21.75 13.15
N ARG A 224 0.62 -22.79 13.99
CA ARG A 224 -0.49 -23.25 14.83
C ARG A 224 -0.26 -22.88 16.29
N ASP A 225 -1.35 -22.67 17.02
CA ASP A 225 -1.32 -22.60 18.48
C ASP A 225 -1.29 -24.01 19.11
N ASP A 226 -1.32 -24.05 20.44
CA ASP A 226 -1.24 -25.30 21.21
C ASP A 226 -2.45 -26.24 20.96
N ASP A 227 -3.58 -25.69 20.52
CA ASP A 227 -4.79 -26.44 20.16
C ASP A 227 -4.78 -26.91 18.70
N GLY A 228 -3.69 -26.63 17.97
CA GLY A 228 -3.53 -26.98 16.56
C GLY A 228 -4.31 -26.07 15.62
N VAL A 229 -4.81 -24.93 16.09
CA VAL A 229 -5.54 -23.95 15.28
C VAL A 229 -4.56 -23.04 14.55
N LEU A 230 -4.80 -22.82 13.26
CA LEU A 230 -3.96 -21.97 12.42
C LEU A 230 -4.12 -20.51 12.86
N VAL A 231 -3.06 -19.89 13.36
CA VAL A 231 -3.15 -18.62 14.10
C VAL A 231 -3.68 -17.47 13.24
N HIS A 232 -3.26 -17.42 11.98
CA HIS A 232 -3.72 -16.40 11.02
C HIS A 232 -5.10 -16.69 10.42
N PHE A 233 -5.72 -17.82 10.77
CA PHE A 233 -7.01 -18.28 10.23
C PHE A 233 -7.91 -18.90 11.32
N SER A 234 -7.76 -18.47 12.56
CA SER A 234 -8.49 -19.01 13.71
C SER A 234 -10.02 -18.88 13.58
N GLY A 235 -10.48 -17.88 12.82
CA GLY A 235 -11.90 -17.69 12.49
C GLY A 235 -12.45 -18.61 11.39
N ASN A 236 -11.62 -19.40 10.72
CA ASN A 236 -12.04 -20.31 9.64
C ASN A 236 -12.33 -21.73 10.16
N SER A 237 -13.11 -22.51 9.42
CA SER A 237 -13.37 -23.90 9.77
C SER A 237 -12.11 -24.77 9.67
N LYS A 238 -12.03 -25.85 10.45
CA LYS A 238 -10.90 -26.79 10.42
C LYS A 238 -10.53 -27.26 9.00
N PRO A 239 -11.48 -27.66 8.12
CA PRO A 239 -11.14 -28.04 6.76
C PRO A 239 -10.49 -26.91 5.93
N VAL A 240 -10.91 -25.66 6.15
CA VAL A 240 -10.29 -24.50 5.48
C VAL A 240 -8.88 -24.28 6.01
N GLN A 241 -8.69 -24.37 7.33
CA GLN A 241 -7.36 -24.25 7.95
C GLN A 241 -6.39 -25.32 7.41
N GLU A 242 -6.83 -26.58 7.30
CA GLU A 242 -6.00 -27.66 6.74
C GLU A 242 -5.66 -27.45 5.26
N SER A 243 -6.63 -27.00 4.46
CA SER A 243 -6.41 -26.67 3.05
C SER A 243 -5.37 -25.56 2.88
N VAL A 244 -5.48 -24.51 3.67
CA VAL A 244 -4.56 -23.36 3.65
C VAL A 244 -3.17 -23.75 4.17
N ALA A 245 -3.09 -24.55 5.24
CA ALA A 245 -1.82 -25.06 5.75
C ALA A 245 -1.09 -25.92 4.70
N LYS A 246 -1.82 -26.80 4.00
CA LYS A 246 -1.26 -27.58 2.88
C LYS A 246 -0.74 -26.68 1.77
N ARG A 247 -1.50 -25.65 1.37
CA ARG A 247 -1.03 -24.68 0.39
C ARG A 247 0.30 -24.06 0.80
N PHE A 248 0.48 -23.67 2.06
CA PHE A 248 1.73 -23.04 2.49
C PHE A 248 2.93 -23.97 2.42
N VAL A 249 2.74 -25.29 2.60
CA VAL A 249 3.80 -26.27 2.36
C VAL A 249 4.14 -26.33 0.87
N ASP A 250 3.13 -26.55 0.02
CA ASP A 250 3.32 -26.69 -1.43
C ASP A 250 3.96 -25.42 -2.04
N GLU A 251 3.50 -24.24 -1.61
CA GLU A 251 3.97 -22.95 -2.13
C GLU A 251 5.38 -22.59 -1.62
N CYS A 252 5.77 -23.09 -0.43
CA CYS A 252 7.15 -23.00 0.06
C CYS A 252 8.10 -23.83 -0.80
N ASP A 253 7.71 -25.05 -1.14
CA ASP A 253 8.50 -25.94 -2.01
C ASP A 253 8.68 -25.31 -3.40
N ASP A 254 7.60 -24.82 -4.01
CA ASP A 254 7.64 -24.09 -5.29
C ASP A 254 8.57 -22.85 -5.22
N ALA A 255 8.52 -22.08 -4.13
CA ALA A 255 9.37 -20.90 -3.96
C ALA A 255 10.85 -21.29 -3.85
N LEU A 256 11.17 -22.39 -3.17
CA LEU A 256 12.53 -22.90 -3.06
C LEU A 256 13.05 -23.45 -4.40
N GLU A 257 12.19 -24.08 -5.20
CA GLU A 257 12.51 -24.47 -6.58
C GLU A 257 12.79 -23.25 -7.46
N LEU A 258 11.97 -22.21 -7.35
CA LEU A 258 12.17 -20.94 -8.06
C LEU A 258 13.49 -20.29 -7.67
N LEU A 259 13.81 -20.25 -6.37
CA LEU A 259 15.09 -19.74 -5.87
C LEU A 259 16.29 -20.54 -6.42
N ALA A 260 16.18 -21.87 -6.44
CA ALA A 260 17.23 -22.73 -6.96
C ALA A 260 17.43 -22.56 -8.48
N ALA A 261 16.35 -22.30 -9.23
CA ALA A 261 16.42 -21.97 -10.66
C ALA A 261 17.06 -20.59 -10.88
N GLU A 262 16.69 -19.60 -10.08
CA GLU A 262 17.25 -18.24 -10.09
C GLU A 262 18.77 -18.26 -9.83
N ALA A 263 19.23 -19.09 -8.90
CA ALA A 263 20.65 -19.27 -8.59
C ALA A 263 21.47 -19.93 -9.72
N LYS A 264 20.84 -20.70 -10.62
CA LYS A 264 21.49 -21.37 -11.77
C LYS A 264 21.51 -20.51 -13.03
N ALA A 265 20.70 -19.45 -13.09
CA ALA A 265 20.71 -18.51 -14.20
C ALA A 265 22.04 -17.74 -14.25
N PRO A 266 22.56 -17.37 -15.44
CA PRO A 266 23.80 -16.61 -15.56
C PRO A 266 23.67 -15.27 -14.80
N ARG A 267 24.49 -15.08 -13.76
CA ARG A 267 24.57 -13.78 -13.05
C ARG A 267 25.27 -12.75 -13.95
N PRO A 268 24.71 -11.55 -14.15
CA PRO A 268 25.42 -10.47 -14.85
C PRO A 268 26.73 -10.12 -14.14
N ALA A 269 27.76 -9.76 -14.90
CA ALA A 269 29.09 -9.47 -14.36
C ALA A 269 29.10 -8.19 -13.49
N VAL A 270 29.81 -8.25 -12.37
CA VAL A 270 30.09 -7.16 -11.43
C VAL A 270 31.04 -6.14 -12.09
N PHE A 271 30.75 -4.83 -11.99
CA PHE A 271 31.68 -3.77 -12.38
C PHE A 271 32.20 -3.03 -11.13
N ALA A 272 33.51 -2.82 -11.07
CA ALA A 272 34.15 -2.04 -10.00
C ALA A 272 34.00 -0.52 -10.27
N VAL A 273 33.67 0.25 -9.23
CA VAL A 273 33.64 1.72 -9.28
C VAL A 273 35.07 2.25 -9.08
N PRO A 274 35.58 3.15 -9.94
CA PRO A 274 36.87 3.78 -9.71
C PRO A 274 36.81 4.76 -8.53
N ALA A 275 37.87 4.81 -7.72
CA ALA A 275 37.98 5.63 -6.52
C ALA A 275 37.78 7.14 -6.79
N PRO A 276 37.26 7.91 -5.81
CA PRO A 276 37.01 9.35 -5.97
C PRO A 276 38.31 10.11 -6.26
N VAL A 277 38.25 11.02 -7.23
CA VAL A 277 39.37 11.90 -7.60
C VAL A 277 39.47 12.98 -6.52
N GLU A 278 40.63 13.10 -5.87
CA GLU A 278 40.86 14.14 -4.86
C GLU A 278 40.67 15.55 -5.43
N ALA A 279 40.02 16.40 -4.64
CA ALA A 279 39.72 17.78 -4.98
C ALA A 279 41.02 18.60 -5.12
N HIS A 280 41.28 19.09 -6.33
CA HIS A 280 42.23 20.19 -6.51
C HIS A 280 41.51 21.53 -6.38
N GLU A 281 41.86 22.27 -5.33
CA GLU A 281 41.58 23.69 -5.16
C GLU A 281 42.13 24.50 -6.34
N GLY A 282 41.37 25.49 -6.82
CA GLY A 282 41.96 26.66 -7.47
C GLY A 282 41.18 27.34 -8.61
N ARG A 283 40.57 28.48 -8.24
CA ARG A 283 40.59 29.78 -8.98
C ARG A 283 39.46 30.12 -9.99
N SER A 284 38.56 31.00 -9.51
CA SER A 284 38.09 32.30 -10.05
C SER A 284 38.29 32.63 -11.55
N THR A 285 37.21 32.99 -12.28
CA THR A 285 36.76 34.39 -12.53
C THR A 285 35.55 34.48 -13.50
N THR A 286 34.59 35.35 -13.12
CA THR A 286 33.75 36.27 -13.94
C THR A 286 32.68 35.77 -14.93
N GLY A 287 31.42 36.20 -14.69
CA GLY A 287 30.37 36.41 -15.69
C GLY A 287 28.92 36.29 -15.17
N SER A 288 28.21 37.41 -14.96
CA SER A 288 26.74 37.51 -14.75
C SER A 288 26.07 38.12 -16.00
N PRO A 289 24.73 38.25 -16.09
CA PRO A 289 23.63 37.34 -15.73
C PRO A 289 22.67 37.10 -16.91
N GLY A 290 21.97 35.96 -16.94
CA GLY A 290 20.91 35.66 -17.90
C GLY A 290 19.71 35.10 -17.17
N ASP A 291 18.64 35.88 -17.16
CA ASP A 291 17.32 35.63 -16.61
C ASP A 291 16.65 34.43 -17.27
N GLU A 292 16.28 33.42 -16.48
CA GLU A 292 15.16 32.53 -16.77
C GLU A 292 14.76 31.87 -15.44
N SER A 293 13.72 32.41 -14.83
CA SER A 293 12.99 31.73 -13.75
C SER A 293 12.27 30.52 -14.35
N PRO A 294 12.54 29.27 -13.93
CA PRO A 294 11.67 28.18 -14.28
C PRO A 294 10.42 28.26 -13.40
N SER A 295 9.29 28.55 -14.06
CA SER A 295 7.95 28.34 -13.51
C SER A 295 7.81 26.92 -12.95
N PRO A 296 7.08 26.72 -11.83
CA PRO A 296 6.94 25.41 -11.22
C PRO A 296 6.11 24.50 -12.14
N GLN A 297 6.75 23.43 -12.62
CA GLN A 297 6.08 22.31 -13.30
C GLN A 297 5.26 21.49 -12.28
N PRO A 298 4.11 20.92 -12.67
CA PRO A 298 3.12 20.36 -11.74
C PRO A 298 3.59 19.03 -11.14
N VAL A 299 3.67 18.97 -9.82
CA VAL A 299 3.97 17.75 -9.06
C VAL A 299 2.74 16.83 -9.00
N MET A 300 2.86 15.63 -9.57
CA MET A 300 1.94 14.52 -9.32
C MET A 300 2.07 14.05 -7.85
N ARG A 301 0.98 14.15 -7.05
CA ARG A 301 0.58 13.30 -5.89
C ARG A 301 -0.39 14.08 -4.98
N ASP A 302 -1.70 13.91 -5.16
CA ASP A 302 -2.70 14.67 -4.37
C ASP A 302 -3.37 13.90 -3.22
N VAL A 303 -2.96 12.68 -2.90
CA VAL A 303 -3.49 11.94 -1.74
C VAL A 303 -2.43 11.77 -0.66
N PRO A 304 -2.64 12.29 0.57
CA PRO A 304 -1.65 12.17 1.64
C PRO A 304 -1.68 10.79 2.31
N ALA A 305 -0.53 10.35 2.82
CA ALA A 305 -0.34 8.99 3.37
C ALA A 305 -1.32 8.60 4.51
N TRP A 306 -1.72 9.55 5.35
CA TRP A 306 -2.70 9.30 6.42
C TRP A 306 -4.11 9.06 5.87
N PHE A 307 -4.45 9.66 4.72
CA PHE A 307 -5.72 9.43 4.05
C PHE A 307 -5.78 8.02 3.45
N GLU A 308 -4.68 7.54 2.88
CA GLU A 308 -4.57 6.15 2.42
C GLU A 308 -4.71 5.16 3.59
N ILE A 309 -4.11 5.46 4.75
CA ILE A 309 -4.26 4.64 5.96
C ILE A 309 -5.73 4.60 6.38
N ALA A 310 -6.38 5.76 6.46
CA ALA A 310 -7.81 5.83 6.80
C ALA A 310 -8.67 5.01 5.84
N PHE A 311 -8.32 5.00 4.56
CA PHE A 311 -9.07 4.30 3.53
C PHE A 311 -8.97 2.78 3.62
N ARG A 312 -7.84 2.27 4.12
CA ARG A 312 -7.62 0.83 4.37
C ARG A 312 -8.42 0.30 5.56
N GLU A 313 -8.80 1.17 6.49
CA GLU A 313 -9.60 0.81 7.66
C GLU A 313 -11.11 0.78 7.39
N VAL A 314 -11.57 1.12 6.18
CA VAL A 314 -12.99 1.08 5.82
C VAL A 314 -13.58 -0.30 6.09
N ASN A 315 -14.78 -0.33 6.68
CA ASN A 315 -15.50 -1.50 7.21
C ASN A 315 -15.08 -1.98 8.61
N GLN A 316 -14.06 -1.39 9.25
CA GLN A 316 -13.90 -1.59 10.69
C GLN A 316 -15.12 -1.04 11.40
N ALA A 317 -15.79 -1.89 12.17
CA ALA A 317 -17.07 -1.59 12.79
C ALA A 317 -17.12 -2.06 14.23
N GLN A 318 -17.89 -1.35 15.04
CA GLN A 318 -18.24 -1.74 16.38
C GLN A 318 -18.84 -3.16 16.38
N LEU A 319 -18.42 -4.00 17.32
CA LEU A 319 -19.02 -5.33 17.46
C LEU A 319 -20.36 -5.24 18.21
N PRO A 320 -21.34 -6.09 17.86
CA PRO A 320 -22.54 -6.23 18.67
C PRO A 320 -22.25 -7.05 19.94
N GLY A 321 -22.81 -6.61 21.07
CA GLY A 321 -22.69 -7.32 22.35
C GLY A 321 -21.54 -6.78 23.23
N PRO A 322 -21.06 -7.56 24.20
CA PRO A 322 -20.11 -7.08 25.21
C PRO A 322 -18.63 -7.13 24.77
N ALA A 323 -18.34 -7.66 23.57
CA ALA A 323 -16.98 -7.74 23.06
C ALA A 323 -16.63 -6.49 22.25
N ASP A 324 -15.38 -6.03 22.38
CA ASP A 324 -14.87 -4.86 21.65
C ASP A 324 -14.13 -5.27 20.37
N ASN A 325 -14.26 -4.48 19.31
CA ASN A 325 -13.40 -4.62 18.15
C ASN A 325 -11.95 -4.24 18.51
N ALA A 326 -11.04 -5.22 18.50
CA ALA A 326 -9.62 -5.03 18.80
C ALA A 326 -8.95 -3.93 17.96
N ARG A 327 -9.41 -3.71 16.72
CA ARG A 327 -8.89 -2.65 15.86
C ARG A 327 -9.31 -1.26 16.35
N ILE A 328 -10.53 -1.11 16.86
CA ILE A 328 -11.01 0.15 17.46
C ILE A 328 -10.27 0.43 18.78
N VAL A 329 -10.03 -0.62 19.58
CA VAL A 329 -9.19 -0.52 20.79
C VAL A 329 -7.78 -0.04 20.44
N GLU A 330 -7.19 -0.55 19.35
CA GLU A 330 -5.89 -0.09 18.88
C GLU A 330 -5.89 1.40 18.48
N TYR A 331 -6.97 1.91 17.88
CA TYR A 331 -7.07 3.33 17.55
C TYR A 331 -6.92 4.21 18.79
N PHE A 332 -7.54 3.78 19.89
CA PHE A 332 -7.44 4.48 21.17
C PHE A 332 -6.02 4.51 21.74
N GLY A 333 -5.21 3.48 21.47
CA GLY A 333 -3.80 3.44 21.84
C GLY A 333 -2.93 4.55 21.21
N TRP A 334 -3.45 5.27 20.21
CA TRP A 334 -2.81 6.46 19.63
C TRP A 334 -3.17 7.76 20.34
N THR A 335 -4.09 7.71 21.31
CA THR A 335 -4.58 8.88 22.02
C THR A 335 -4.07 8.93 23.46
N SER A 336 -4.12 10.10 24.07
CA SER A 336 -3.85 10.27 25.50
C SER A 336 -4.92 9.66 26.41
N LEU A 337 -6.04 9.19 25.86
CA LEU A 337 -7.08 8.50 26.62
C LEU A 337 -6.65 7.05 26.97
N GLY A 338 -5.71 6.48 26.22
CA GLY A 338 -5.37 5.07 26.32
C GLY A 338 -6.46 4.16 25.74
N GLU A 339 -6.21 2.84 25.75
CA GLU A 339 -7.15 1.83 25.25
C GLU A 339 -8.55 2.02 25.84
N SER A 340 -9.58 1.93 25.00
CA SER A 340 -10.98 2.12 25.40
C SER A 340 -11.92 1.21 24.60
N PRO A 341 -13.08 0.84 25.15
CA PRO A 341 -14.10 0.04 24.47
C PRO A 341 -14.58 0.68 23.16
N ASP A 342 -15.07 -0.14 22.23
CA ASP A 342 -15.56 0.33 20.92
C ASP A 342 -16.91 1.08 21.00
N SER A 343 -17.54 1.05 22.18
CA SER A 343 -18.71 1.84 22.55
C SER A 343 -18.39 3.28 22.93
N VAL A 344 -17.13 3.62 23.22
CA VAL A 344 -16.67 4.99 23.46
C VAL A 344 -16.49 5.69 22.11
N ALA A 345 -16.93 6.95 21.98
CA ALA A 345 -16.79 7.68 20.73
C ALA A 345 -15.33 7.74 20.21
N TRP A 346 -15.09 7.16 19.03
CA TRP A 346 -13.75 6.85 18.55
C TRP A 346 -13.36 7.56 17.23
N CYS A 347 -14.10 8.57 16.78
CA CYS A 347 -13.76 9.33 15.58
C CYS A 347 -12.40 10.03 15.68
N GLY A 348 -12.09 10.68 16.81
CA GLY A 348 -10.77 11.28 17.04
C GLY A 348 -9.66 10.24 17.24
N ALA A 349 -9.98 9.08 17.83
CA ALA A 349 -9.03 7.98 17.99
C ALA A 349 -8.60 7.43 16.62
N PHE A 350 -9.56 7.27 15.71
CA PHE A 350 -9.30 6.88 14.32
C PHE A 350 -8.39 7.89 13.59
N VAL A 351 -8.68 9.19 13.69
CA VAL A 351 -7.84 10.23 13.07
C VAL A 351 -6.43 10.24 13.69
N SER A 352 -6.32 10.04 15.00
CA SER A 352 -5.03 9.91 15.71
C SER A 352 -4.22 8.71 15.21
N PHE A 353 -4.87 7.57 15.04
CA PHE A 353 -4.27 6.36 14.49
C PHE A 353 -3.73 6.59 13.08
N CYS A 354 -4.52 7.21 12.20
CA CYS A 354 -4.13 7.42 10.81
C CYS A 354 -2.94 8.38 10.67
N LEU A 355 -2.96 9.49 11.40
CA LEU A 355 -1.86 10.46 11.40
C LEU A 355 -0.62 9.92 12.09
N GLY A 356 -0.77 9.17 13.18
CA GLY A 356 0.34 8.54 13.88
C GLY A 356 1.06 7.49 13.03
N ASN A 357 0.31 6.64 12.33
CA ASN A 357 0.88 5.66 11.39
C ASN A 357 1.47 6.30 10.11
N ALA A 358 1.17 7.57 9.86
CA ALA A 358 1.79 8.39 8.82
C ALA A 358 2.98 9.23 9.32
N GLY A 359 3.34 9.13 10.61
CA GLY A 359 4.48 9.85 11.19
C GLY A 359 4.18 11.25 11.73
N PHE A 360 2.92 11.70 11.72
CA PHE A 360 2.54 13.05 12.15
C PHE A 360 2.16 13.15 13.63
N LEU A 361 2.05 12.02 14.33
CA LEU A 361 1.77 11.97 15.77
C LEU A 361 2.63 10.90 16.45
N ARG A 362 3.06 11.17 17.67
CA ARG A 362 3.68 10.16 18.53
C ARG A 362 2.60 9.28 19.16
N LYS A 363 2.87 7.99 19.29
CA LYS A 363 1.92 7.06 19.93
C LYS A 363 1.53 7.53 21.33
N GLY A 364 0.24 7.45 21.67
CA GLY A 364 -0.31 7.92 22.94
C GLY A 364 -0.48 9.43 23.11
N THR A 365 -0.24 10.24 22.06
CA THR A 365 -0.31 11.72 22.16
C THR A 365 -1.49 12.35 21.42
N GLY A 366 -2.20 11.59 20.59
CA GLY A 366 -3.38 12.06 19.86
C GLY A 366 -4.60 12.28 20.75
N SER A 367 -5.72 12.69 20.14
CA SER A 367 -6.96 13.00 20.86
C SER A 367 -8.15 12.20 20.34
N ALA A 368 -8.86 11.53 21.26
CA ALA A 368 -10.16 10.93 20.98
C ALA A 368 -11.29 11.97 20.84
N ARG A 369 -11.13 13.15 21.45
CA ARG A 369 -12.13 14.23 21.47
C ARG A 369 -12.05 15.07 20.19
N ALA A 370 -13.15 15.15 19.44
CA ALA A 370 -13.23 15.85 18.15
C ALA A 370 -12.89 17.35 18.26
N ALA A 371 -13.36 18.04 19.30
CA ALA A 371 -13.10 19.46 19.49
C ALA A 371 -11.61 19.83 19.54
N ASN A 372 -10.75 18.94 20.07
CA ASN A 372 -9.32 19.22 20.22
C ASN A 372 -8.60 19.30 18.87
N TRP A 373 -9.20 18.75 17.81
CA TRP A 373 -8.65 18.84 16.45
C TRP A 373 -8.76 20.25 15.87
N MET A 374 -9.50 21.17 16.52
CA MET A 374 -9.48 22.59 16.16
C MET A 374 -8.10 23.22 16.37
N ASP A 375 -7.24 22.69 17.23
CA ASP A 375 -5.91 23.26 17.47
C ASP A 375 -4.79 22.46 16.78
N PHE A 376 -5.16 21.46 15.98
CA PHE A 376 -4.22 20.60 15.26
C PHE A 376 -3.73 21.25 13.97
N GLY A 377 -2.40 21.28 13.79
CA GLY A 377 -1.76 21.72 12.56
C GLY A 377 -2.08 23.17 12.20
N LYS A 378 -2.21 23.46 10.89
CA LYS A 378 -2.60 24.79 10.40
C LYS A 378 -4.02 24.81 9.82
N PRO A 379 -4.78 25.91 9.99
CA PRO A 379 -6.02 26.13 9.24
C PRO A 379 -5.78 26.11 7.74
N LEU A 380 -6.79 25.64 6.99
CA LEU A 380 -6.92 25.86 5.56
C LEU A 380 -8.14 26.75 5.29
N GLU A 381 -8.05 27.57 4.23
CA GLU A 381 -9.16 28.40 3.76
C GLU A 381 -10.27 27.57 3.09
N GLY A 382 -9.91 26.41 2.53
CA GLY A 382 -10.82 25.48 1.88
C GLY A 382 -10.37 24.03 2.04
N PRO A 383 -11.24 23.07 1.67
CA PRO A 383 -10.92 21.65 1.78
C PRO A 383 -9.81 21.24 0.80
N ARG A 384 -9.00 20.28 1.23
CA ARG A 384 -7.98 19.60 0.42
C ARG A 384 -8.11 18.09 0.69
N LYS A 385 -7.86 17.25 -0.32
CA LYS A 385 -7.90 15.78 -0.16
C LYS A 385 -7.13 15.35 1.09
N GLY A 386 -7.84 14.70 2.01
CA GLY A 386 -7.31 14.21 3.26
C GLY A 386 -7.06 15.24 4.36
N CYS A 387 -7.46 16.51 4.22
CA CYS A 387 -7.40 17.44 5.34
C CYS A 387 -8.32 16.96 6.47
N VAL A 388 -7.93 17.24 7.72
CA VAL A 388 -8.78 16.96 8.88
C VAL A 388 -9.94 17.96 8.87
N VAL A 389 -11.16 17.46 8.99
CA VAL A 389 -12.39 18.25 9.05
C VAL A 389 -13.02 18.09 10.41
N VAL A 390 -13.29 19.21 11.09
CA VAL A 390 -14.00 19.24 12.36
C VAL A 390 -15.42 19.75 12.16
N LEU A 391 -16.42 18.98 12.61
CA LEU A 391 -17.84 19.33 12.55
C LEU A 391 -18.35 19.84 13.90
N GLU A 392 -19.42 20.63 13.86
CA GLU A 392 -20.19 21.04 15.04
C GLU A 392 -20.76 19.83 15.80
N PRO A 393 -21.08 19.97 17.10
CA PRO A 393 -21.74 18.91 17.88
C PRO A 393 -23.04 18.43 17.24
N GLN A 394 -23.12 17.13 16.95
CA GLN A 394 -24.30 16.51 16.33
C GLN A 394 -25.33 15.99 17.35
N ALA A 395 -25.03 16.11 18.64
CA ALA A 395 -25.90 15.69 19.74
C ALA A 395 -25.56 16.49 21.02
N PRO A 396 -26.51 16.68 21.94
CA PRO A 396 -26.25 17.33 23.23
C PRO A 396 -25.11 16.65 24.00
N GLY A 397 -24.16 17.44 24.50
CA GLY A 397 -23.00 16.95 25.25
C GLY A 397 -21.88 16.35 24.39
N SER A 398 -22.04 16.24 23.07
CA SER A 398 -20.98 15.76 22.18
C SER A 398 -19.97 16.87 21.87
N SER A 399 -18.73 16.47 21.55
CA SER A 399 -17.66 17.41 21.23
C SER A 399 -17.56 17.78 19.75
N GLY A 400 -18.51 17.33 18.92
CA GLY A 400 -18.40 17.36 17.46
C GLY A 400 -18.02 16.01 16.85
N HIS A 401 -17.73 16.03 15.55
CA HIS A 401 -17.19 14.90 14.78
C HIS A 401 -15.89 15.33 14.09
N VAL A 402 -14.99 14.38 13.86
CA VAL A 402 -13.73 14.63 13.14
C VAL A 402 -13.44 13.48 12.18
N ALA A 403 -13.04 13.82 10.97
CA ALA A 403 -12.76 12.88 9.88
C ALA A 403 -11.86 13.54 8.83
N PHE A 404 -11.50 12.82 7.77
CA PHE A 404 -10.73 13.37 6.66
C PHE A 404 -11.64 13.74 5.49
N TRP A 405 -11.38 14.89 4.84
CA TRP A 405 -12.12 15.30 3.66
C TRP A 405 -11.83 14.39 2.47
N ASP A 406 -12.88 13.83 1.86
CA ASP A 406 -12.80 13.02 0.65
C ASP A 406 -13.19 13.81 -0.59
N HIS A 407 -14.41 14.35 -0.63
CA HIS A 407 -14.87 15.25 -1.68
C HIS A 407 -16.06 16.11 -1.19
N THR A 408 -16.46 17.08 -2.01
CA THR A 408 -17.67 17.90 -1.80
C THR A 408 -18.55 17.75 -3.03
N ASP A 409 -19.85 17.57 -2.82
CA ASP A 409 -20.86 17.57 -3.89
C ASP A 409 -22.07 18.39 -3.44
N GLY A 410 -22.30 19.51 -4.13
CA GLY A 410 -23.31 20.50 -3.76
C GLY A 410 -23.18 21.01 -2.33
N GLU A 411 -24.26 20.94 -1.56
CA GLU A 411 -24.30 21.35 -0.14
C GLU A 411 -23.84 20.25 0.82
N ARG A 412 -23.25 19.17 0.31
CA ARG A 412 -22.77 18.03 1.11
C ARG A 412 -21.26 17.89 1.05
N ILE A 413 -20.71 17.50 2.19
CA ILE A 413 -19.29 17.17 2.35
C ILE A 413 -19.18 15.68 2.67
N PHE A 414 -18.31 14.98 1.96
CA PHE A 414 -18.08 13.54 2.13
C PHE A 414 -16.78 13.35 2.90
N LEU A 415 -16.89 12.67 4.04
CA LEU A 415 -15.79 12.50 4.98
C LEU A 415 -15.48 11.03 5.19
N LEU A 416 -14.19 10.69 5.02
CA LEU A 416 -13.61 9.41 5.39
C LEU A 416 -13.24 9.43 6.87
N GLY A 417 -14.01 8.73 7.69
CA GLY A 417 -13.91 8.82 9.14
C GLY A 417 -14.35 7.57 9.86
N GLY A 418 -13.92 7.46 11.12
CA GLY A 418 -14.37 6.43 12.06
C GLY A 418 -15.64 6.83 12.80
N ASN A 419 -16.31 5.85 13.39
CA ASN A 419 -17.53 6.00 14.18
C ASN A 419 -18.73 6.63 13.43
N GLN A 420 -18.79 6.48 12.11
CA GLN A 420 -19.86 7.04 11.27
C GLN A 420 -20.98 6.01 11.12
N GLY A 421 -21.87 5.96 12.12
CA GLY A 421 -22.82 4.85 12.28
C GLY A 421 -22.13 3.60 12.83
N GLY A 422 -21.18 3.78 13.76
CA GLY A 422 -20.44 2.69 14.39
C GLY A 422 -19.41 2.01 13.48
N LYS A 423 -19.01 2.63 12.35
CA LYS A 423 -18.03 2.07 11.42
C LYS A 423 -17.12 3.11 10.78
N VAL A 424 -16.01 2.65 10.21
CA VAL A 424 -15.17 3.43 9.30
C VAL A 424 -15.77 3.40 7.90
N GLY A 425 -15.89 4.56 7.27
CA GLY A 425 -16.41 4.68 5.92
C GLY A 425 -16.37 6.10 5.40
N VAL A 426 -16.87 6.30 4.17
CA VAL A 426 -17.15 7.61 3.61
C VAL A 426 -18.63 7.91 3.80
N ASN A 427 -18.95 8.96 4.55
CA ASN A 427 -20.33 9.37 4.82
C ASN A 427 -20.52 10.84 4.44
N ALA A 428 -21.73 11.17 4.01
CA ALA A 428 -22.13 12.53 3.70
C ALA A 428 -22.60 13.27 4.95
N PHE A 429 -22.17 14.52 5.09
CA PHE A 429 -22.59 15.48 6.11
C PHE A 429 -23.02 16.78 5.44
N ALA A 430 -23.76 17.65 6.15
CA ALA A 430 -24.11 18.96 5.61
C ALA A 430 -22.88 19.88 5.65
N LEU A 431 -22.59 20.58 4.56
CA LEU A 431 -21.44 21.49 4.48
C LEU A 431 -21.50 22.59 5.55
N ARG A 432 -22.71 23.02 5.93
CA ARG A 432 -22.95 24.00 7.00
C ARG A 432 -22.54 23.53 8.40
N ASP A 433 -22.35 22.23 8.60
CA ASP A 433 -21.97 21.65 9.89
C ASP A 433 -20.46 21.70 10.11
N VAL A 434 -19.67 22.08 9.10
CA VAL A 434 -18.22 22.28 9.24
C VAL A 434 -17.97 23.49 10.13
N ARG A 435 -17.18 23.33 11.19
CA ARG A 435 -16.83 24.44 12.08
C ARG A 435 -16.10 25.52 11.31
N LYS A 436 -16.27 26.77 11.73
CA LYS A 436 -15.46 27.88 11.21
C LYS A 436 -13.97 27.58 11.45
N PHE A 437 -13.16 27.58 10.38
CA PHE A 437 -11.75 27.15 10.38
C PHE A 437 -11.55 25.65 10.68
N GLY A 438 -12.57 24.82 10.47
CA GLY A 438 -12.55 23.39 10.77
C GLY A 438 -11.72 22.54 9.81
N TYR A 439 -11.18 23.11 8.72
CA TYR A 439 -10.22 22.45 7.84
C TYR A 439 -8.81 22.60 8.39
N ARG A 440 -8.17 21.48 8.70
CA ARG A 440 -6.84 21.43 9.33
C ARG A 440 -5.88 20.58 8.52
N TRP A 441 -4.64 21.04 8.40
CA TRP A 441 -3.57 20.34 7.72
C TRP A 441 -2.41 20.07 8.67
N PRO A 442 -1.84 18.85 8.71
CA PRO A 442 -0.64 18.58 9.49
C PRO A 442 0.49 19.55 9.12
N LEU A 443 1.29 19.96 10.11
CA LEU A 443 2.57 20.61 9.83
C LEU A 443 3.58 19.52 9.45
N ASP A 444 4.50 19.82 8.54
CA ASP A 444 5.58 18.89 8.20
C ASP A 444 6.37 18.55 9.49
N ALA A 445 6.68 17.26 9.65
CA ALA A 445 7.19 16.67 10.89
C ALA A 445 8.65 17.06 11.20
#